data_AF-A0A5B9QMV5-F1
#
_entry.id   AF-A0A5B9QMV5-F1
#
_cell.length_a   1.000
_cell.length_b   1.000
_cell.length_c   1.000
_cell.angle_alpha   90.00
_cell.angle_beta   90.00
_cell.angle_gamma   90.00
#
_symmetry.space_group_name_H-M   'P 1'
#
loop_
_entity.id
_entity.type
_entity.pdbx_description
1 polymer ?
#
loop_
_entity_poly.entity_id
_entity_poly.type
_entity_poly.pdbx_seq_one_letter_code
_entity_poly.pdbx_strand_id
1 'polypeptide(L)'
;MISFPIRYRFDLILISAFVLGANLPLHTSAQSSSSSMKQPRSPHSDISLANRPRVSSPNGVAGSGAFQPKNPNDSPSTIVAGGFCLVSLRDEKTWVHGDPKIQIILNDKIYLFAGDRQRDIFSAGPQNYLPVLEGDSIVAFAETGQRVSGNLEFGLTYRDRIYFFRNAGEQSEFQSQPERYVNADLVDQGNCLVSKIEEQKLVPGIPETVLTLDGMRYFFASTGHRRIFMAHPRRYVDTTEATFQDMQIRAGVDQDKGFNRYGIKREKREEGSKETAPEQDETSSDVYSRPAISGYCPVSIQKDGFWVRGKSRFKAVHDGKVYHMAGDEELAVFRENPREFLPALGGDSIVAFADEAQRIPGSAYHPLLAGGRLYLFADAVEKQKFKENPELYEDADLALGGNCIVSYLDEQQEVPGLPDFETDHQGLRFRFSSQALMEKFLADPGIYVDQFSVAQ
;
A
#
# COMPACT_ATOMS: atom_id res chain seq x y z
N MET A 1 -24.00 49.58 40.34
CA MET A 1 -25.27 48.83 40.52
C MET A 1 -25.14 47.60 39.62
N ILE A 2 -25.33 46.34 40.05
CA ILE A 2 -25.91 45.79 41.29
C ILE A 2 -24.96 44.70 41.89
N SER A 3 -25.12 44.45 43.20
CA SER A 3 -24.48 43.40 44.03
C SER A 3 -24.72 41.95 43.55
N PHE A 4 -23.70 41.06 43.47
CA PHE A 4 -23.14 40.19 44.55
C PHE A 4 -23.93 38.84 44.73
N PRO A 5 -23.45 37.81 45.47
CA PRO A 5 -22.97 36.52 44.91
C PRO A 5 -23.82 35.29 45.32
N ILE A 6 -23.29 34.06 45.11
CA ILE A 6 -23.42 32.91 46.05
C ILE A 6 -22.37 31.81 45.77
N ARG A 7 -22.14 30.90 46.73
CA ARG A 7 -21.13 29.80 46.70
C ARG A 7 -21.79 28.42 46.90
N TYR A 8 -21.26 27.38 46.25
CA TYR A 8 -21.13 26.01 46.80
C TYR A 8 -19.79 25.42 46.28
N ARG A 9 -18.87 24.75 46.99
CA ARG A 9 -18.80 23.83 48.17
C ARG A 9 -18.95 22.32 47.85
N PHE A 10 -17.81 21.63 47.83
CA PHE A 10 -17.57 20.20 48.18
C PHE A 10 -18.29 19.15 47.27
N ASP A 11 -17.85 17.88 47.17
CA ASP A 11 -17.06 17.05 48.10
C ASP A 11 -15.79 16.39 47.53
N LEU A 12 -14.97 15.87 48.44
CA LEU A 12 -13.73 15.13 48.19
C LEU A 12 -13.82 13.76 48.88
N ILE A 13 -13.74 12.66 48.12
CA ILE A 13 -13.74 11.30 48.69
C ILE A 13 -12.33 10.71 48.66
N LEU A 14 -11.71 10.60 49.84
CA LEU A 14 -10.65 9.64 50.07
C LEU A 14 -11.26 8.26 50.36
N ILE A 15 -10.62 7.20 49.86
CA ILE A 15 -10.63 5.89 50.53
C ILE A 15 -9.16 5.49 50.72
N SER A 16 -8.81 5.12 51.96
CA SER A 16 -7.43 4.85 52.38
C SER A 16 -7.03 3.38 52.24
N ALA A 17 -5.72 3.17 52.14
CA ALA A 17 -5.07 1.87 51.95
C ALA A 17 -5.42 0.80 53.01
N PHE A 18 -5.16 -0.46 52.64
CA PHE A 18 -4.75 -1.49 53.59
C PHE A 18 -3.53 -2.24 53.05
N VAL A 19 -2.64 -2.69 53.94
CA VAL A 19 -1.35 -3.33 53.59
C VAL A 19 -1.23 -4.66 54.31
N LEU A 20 -0.91 -5.72 53.56
CA LEU A 20 -0.34 -7.01 53.99
C LEU A 20 0.02 -7.80 52.71
N GLY A 21 1.12 -8.54 52.59
CA GLY A 21 2.22 -8.76 53.54
C GLY A 21 2.48 -10.24 53.82
N ALA A 22 3.07 -10.97 52.85
CA ALA A 22 3.48 -12.38 53.01
C ALA A 22 4.72 -12.71 52.15
N ASN A 23 5.50 -13.71 52.56
CA ASN A 23 6.80 -14.06 51.99
C ASN A 23 6.79 -15.31 51.08
N LEU A 24 7.88 -15.44 50.32
CA LEU A 24 8.37 -16.67 49.67
C LEU A 24 8.43 -17.87 50.65
N PRO A 25 8.40 -19.11 50.12
CA PRO A 25 9.69 -19.79 49.90
C PRO A 25 9.83 -20.46 48.52
N LEU A 26 11.08 -20.82 48.18
CA LEU A 26 11.42 -21.67 47.04
C LEU A 26 11.05 -23.15 47.31
N HIS A 27 11.05 -23.97 46.26
CA HIS A 27 11.44 -25.36 46.39
C HIS A 27 12.36 -25.81 45.25
N THR A 28 13.18 -26.83 45.51
CA THR A 28 14.42 -27.11 44.76
C THR A 28 14.55 -28.61 44.40
N SER A 29 15.44 -28.91 43.43
CA SER A 29 15.86 -30.27 42.98
C SER A 29 14.79 -31.07 42.19
N ALA A 30 15.13 -32.08 41.39
CA ALA A 30 16.43 -32.74 41.11
C ALA A 30 16.52 -33.15 39.61
N GLN A 31 17.69 -33.36 38.98
CA GLN A 31 18.42 -34.66 38.84
C GLN A 31 17.54 -35.85 38.37
N SER A 32 17.95 -36.73 37.44
CA SER A 32 19.24 -36.91 36.72
C SER A 32 19.11 -37.88 35.51
N SER A 33 20.24 -38.13 34.84
CA SER A 33 20.63 -39.38 34.12
C SER A 33 19.92 -39.73 32.79
N SER A 34 20.56 -40.00 31.64
CA SER A 34 21.90 -40.50 31.21
C SER A 34 21.96 -41.99 30.81
N SER A 35 21.82 -42.28 29.52
CA SER A 35 22.51 -43.36 28.76
C SER A 35 22.02 -43.30 27.29
N SER A 36 22.81 -43.38 26.21
CA SER A 36 24.12 -43.95 25.87
C SER A 36 24.03 -45.27 25.10
N MET A 37 24.34 -45.19 23.80
CA MET A 37 24.83 -46.23 22.88
C MET A 37 24.12 -47.59 22.78
N LYS A 38 23.76 -47.98 21.54
CA LYS A 38 24.62 -48.86 20.72
C LYS A 38 24.12 -49.04 19.27
N GLN A 39 25.03 -48.85 18.31
CA GLN A 39 25.01 -49.59 17.04
C GLN A 39 25.63 -50.98 17.25
N PRO A 40 25.28 -51.95 16.40
CA PRO A 40 26.24 -52.92 15.86
C PRO A 40 26.46 -52.72 14.36
N ARG A 41 27.55 -53.28 13.83
CA ARG A 41 27.99 -53.14 12.42
C ARG A 41 27.47 -54.27 11.52
N SER A 42 27.57 -54.06 10.22
CA SER A 42 27.47 -55.09 9.17
C SER A 42 28.65 -56.07 9.20
N PRO A 43 28.51 -57.22 8.51
CA PRO A 43 29.59 -57.89 7.78
C PRO A 43 29.50 -57.60 6.27
N HIS A 44 30.64 -57.70 5.57
CA HIS A 44 30.74 -57.63 4.10
C HIS A 44 30.78 -59.03 3.46
N SER A 45 30.36 -59.11 2.20
CA SER A 45 30.98 -59.99 1.20
C SER A 45 30.68 -59.46 -0.20
N ASP A 46 31.72 -59.21 -1.00
CA ASP A 46 31.63 -58.61 -2.34
C ASP A 46 31.22 -59.61 -3.44
N ILE A 47 30.80 -59.09 -4.59
CA ILE A 47 31.37 -59.36 -5.93
C ILE A 47 30.76 -58.38 -6.96
N SER A 48 31.44 -58.15 -8.09
CA SER A 48 31.27 -56.95 -8.94
C SER A 48 31.03 -57.26 -10.43
N LEU A 49 30.58 -56.23 -11.17
CA LEU A 49 30.32 -56.15 -12.62
C LEU A 49 29.09 -56.97 -13.12
N ALA A 50 28.27 -56.52 -14.09
CA ALA A 50 28.46 -55.48 -15.10
C ALA A 50 27.14 -54.79 -15.56
N ASN A 51 27.28 -53.80 -16.45
CA ASN A 51 26.28 -53.25 -17.40
C ASN A 51 24.93 -52.69 -16.89
N ARG A 52 24.80 -51.36 -16.96
CA ARG A 52 23.51 -50.65 -17.06
C ARG A 52 22.98 -50.67 -18.51
N PRO A 53 21.69 -50.95 -18.70
CA PRO A 53 20.82 -50.15 -19.55
C PRO A 53 19.70 -49.52 -18.69
N ARG A 54 19.59 -48.18 -18.63
CA ARG A 54 18.79 -47.37 -19.56
C ARG A 54 17.30 -47.77 -19.57
N VAL A 55 16.54 -47.25 -18.60
CA VAL A 55 15.07 -47.26 -18.65
C VAL A 55 14.62 -46.46 -19.87
N SER A 56 13.76 -47.05 -20.70
CA SER A 56 13.19 -46.43 -21.90
C SER A 56 11.71 -46.10 -21.70
N SER A 57 11.31 -44.88 -22.08
CA SER A 57 9.92 -44.41 -22.03
C SER A 57 9.01 -45.10 -23.05
N PRO A 58 7.69 -45.01 -22.86
CA PRO A 58 6.73 -44.89 -23.96
C PRO A 58 6.23 -43.44 -24.12
N ASN A 59 6.75 -42.73 -25.13
CA ASN A 59 6.04 -41.63 -25.83
C ASN A 59 5.49 -42.21 -27.14
N GLY A 60 4.42 -41.73 -27.77
CA GLY A 60 3.46 -40.65 -27.46
C GLY A 60 2.18 -40.93 -28.29
N VAL A 61 1.56 -40.07 -29.12
CA VAL A 61 1.69 -38.66 -29.58
C VAL A 61 0.35 -38.39 -30.33
N ALA A 62 -0.41 -37.28 -30.32
CA ALA A 62 -0.56 -36.04 -29.53
C ALA A 62 -2.10 -35.73 -29.51
N GLY A 63 -2.69 -34.55 -29.24
CA GLY A 63 -2.31 -33.16 -28.94
C GLY A 63 -3.56 -32.44 -28.38
N SER A 64 -3.69 -31.12 -28.18
CA SER A 64 -2.88 -29.92 -28.51
C SER A 64 -3.29 -28.80 -27.52
N GLY A 65 -2.48 -27.81 -27.14
CA GLY A 65 -1.09 -27.47 -27.44
C GLY A 65 -0.62 -26.39 -26.44
N ALA A 66 0.67 -26.32 -26.12
CA ALA A 66 1.15 -25.56 -24.96
C ALA A 66 1.35 -24.06 -25.22
N PHE A 67 0.93 -23.21 -24.28
CA PHE A 67 1.39 -21.83 -24.21
C PHE A 67 2.85 -21.79 -23.74
N GLN A 68 3.73 -21.20 -24.56
CA GLN A 68 5.11 -20.89 -24.19
C GLN A 68 5.27 -19.36 -24.08
N PRO A 69 5.53 -18.80 -22.90
CA PRO A 69 6.01 -17.43 -22.82
C PRO A 69 7.43 -17.34 -23.39
N LYS A 70 7.75 -16.28 -24.14
CA LYS A 70 9.12 -15.94 -24.58
C LYS A 70 9.50 -14.52 -24.18
N ASN A 71 9.53 -14.36 -22.86
CA ASN A 71 10.62 -13.81 -22.05
C ASN A 71 11.67 -12.86 -22.69
N PRO A 72 12.00 -11.78 -21.97
CA PRO A 72 13.34 -11.24 -21.82
C PRO A 72 13.91 -11.46 -20.39
N ASN A 73 14.94 -12.30 -20.28
CA ASN A 73 15.73 -12.72 -19.08
C ASN A 73 15.20 -13.94 -18.29
N ASP A 74 15.91 -15.07 -18.40
CA ASP A 74 15.51 -16.39 -17.86
C ASP A 74 15.77 -16.60 -16.36
N SER A 75 14.91 -16.03 -15.51
CA SER A 75 14.65 -16.52 -14.15
C SER A 75 13.36 -17.35 -14.12
N PRO A 76 13.33 -18.56 -13.52
CA PRO A 76 12.10 -19.34 -13.40
C PRO A 76 11.16 -18.70 -12.36
N SER A 77 10.18 -17.93 -12.83
CA SER A 77 9.26 -17.17 -11.98
C SER A 77 8.52 -18.10 -11.00
N THR A 78 8.84 -17.96 -9.71
CA THR A 78 8.42 -18.93 -8.69
C THR A 78 7.03 -18.60 -8.17
N ILE A 79 6.12 -19.59 -8.19
CA ILE A 79 4.78 -19.44 -7.61
C ILE A 79 4.88 -19.44 -6.08
N VAL A 80 4.47 -18.35 -5.45
CA VAL A 80 4.55 -18.15 -4.00
C VAL A 80 3.51 -18.99 -3.27
N ALA A 81 3.87 -19.48 -2.08
CA ALA A 81 2.99 -20.20 -1.17
C ALA A 81 2.18 -21.33 -1.84
N GLY A 82 2.80 -22.09 -2.76
CA GLY A 82 2.14 -23.20 -3.47
C GLY A 82 0.96 -22.80 -4.35
N GLY A 83 0.82 -21.52 -4.69
CA GLY A 83 -0.34 -21.00 -5.43
C GLY A 83 -1.59 -20.78 -4.57
N PHE A 84 -1.45 -20.73 -3.24
CA PHE A 84 -2.53 -20.34 -2.34
C PHE A 84 -2.66 -18.81 -2.25
N CYS A 85 -3.90 -18.35 -2.10
CA CYS A 85 -4.23 -16.94 -2.01
C CYS A 85 -3.83 -16.35 -0.65
N LEU A 86 -2.78 -15.52 -0.64
CA LEU A 86 -2.24 -14.92 0.58
C LEU A 86 -3.26 -14.05 1.35
N VAL A 87 -4.22 -13.43 0.65
CA VAL A 87 -5.27 -12.63 1.30
C VAL A 87 -6.26 -13.52 2.05
N SER A 88 -6.74 -14.60 1.44
CA SER A 88 -7.57 -15.60 2.14
C SER A 88 -6.79 -16.28 3.27
N LEU A 89 -5.51 -16.60 3.08
CA LEU A 89 -4.67 -17.18 4.12
C LEU A 89 -4.46 -16.24 5.32
N ARG A 90 -4.39 -14.92 5.09
CA ARG A 90 -4.20 -13.90 6.12
C ARG A 90 -5.50 -13.51 6.82
N ASP A 91 -6.44 -12.97 6.06
CA ASP A 91 -7.61 -12.25 6.57
C ASP A 91 -8.76 -13.21 6.90
N GLU A 92 -8.98 -14.20 6.03
CA GLU A 92 -10.04 -15.22 6.15
C GLU A 92 -9.54 -16.45 6.94
N LYS A 93 -8.22 -16.62 7.07
CA LYS A 93 -7.50 -17.79 7.63
C LYS A 93 -7.83 -19.11 6.93
N THR A 94 -8.12 -19.03 5.61
CA THR A 94 -8.53 -20.16 4.77
C THR A 94 -7.51 -20.48 3.70
N TRP A 95 -7.30 -21.79 3.48
CA TRP A 95 -6.43 -22.32 2.43
C TRP A 95 -7.17 -22.41 1.09
N VAL A 96 -7.28 -21.28 0.39
CA VAL A 96 -7.92 -21.20 -0.93
C VAL A 96 -6.85 -21.09 -2.01
N HIS A 97 -6.84 -22.01 -2.99
CA HIS A 97 -5.99 -21.89 -4.18
C HIS A 97 -6.44 -20.68 -5.04
N GLY A 98 -5.47 -19.94 -5.59
CA GLY A 98 -5.77 -18.88 -6.55
C GLY A 98 -5.94 -19.40 -7.98
N ASP A 99 -6.71 -18.69 -8.79
CA ASP A 99 -6.80 -18.95 -10.24
C ASP A 99 -5.50 -18.45 -10.92
N PRO A 100 -4.79 -19.28 -11.72
CA PRO A 100 -3.64 -18.84 -12.52
C PRO A 100 -3.89 -17.63 -13.43
N LYS A 101 -5.15 -17.32 -13.77
CA LYS A 101 -5.54 -16.11 -14.52
C LYS A 101 -5.56 -14.86 -13.66
N ILE A 102 -5.81 -15.00 -12.35
CA ILE A 102 -5.95 -13.90 -11.40
C ILE A 102 -4.66 -13.82 -10.59
N GLN A 103 -3.62 -13.24 -11.21
CA GLN A 103 -2.27 -13.22 -10.68
C GLN A 103 -1.66 -11.81 -10.61
N ILE A 104 -0.65 -11.65 -9.76
CA ILE A 104 0.30 -10.52 -9.76
C ILE A 104 1.71 -11.09 -9.84
N ILE A 105 2.57 -10.47 -10.64
CA ILE A 105 4.01 -10.76 -10.70
C ILE A 105 4.73 -9.64 -9.94
N LEU A 106 5.62 -10.00 -9.02
CA LEU A 106 6.34 -9.07 -8.14
C LEU A 106 7.64 -9.71 -7.63
N ASN A 107 8.78 -8.99 -7.68
CA ASN A 107 10.11 -9.54 -7.37
C ASN A 107 10.41 -10.87 -8.11
N ASP A 108 10.07 -10.98 -9.40
CA ASP A 108 10.10 -12.23 -10.21
C ASP A 108 9.25 -13.41 -9.68
N LYS A 109 8.43 -13.21 -8.64
CA LYS A 109 7.55 -14.25 -8.07
C LYS A 109 6.09 -14.05 -8.50
N ILE A 110 5.36 -15.15 -8.62
CA ILE A 110 3.96 -15.19 -9.05
C ILE A 110 3.06 -15.39 -7.83
N TYR A 111 2.13 -14.48 -7.62
CA TYR A 111 1.12 -14.50 -6.56
C TYR A 111 -0.25 -14.76 -7.19
N LEU A 112 -0.94 -15.82 -6.76
CA LEU A 112 -2.27 -16.20 -7.28
C LEU A 112 -3.37 -15.82 -6.30
N PHE A 113 -4.56 -15.46 -6.80
CA PHE A 113 -5.67 -15.00 -5.96
C PHE A 113 -6.97 -15.77 -6.23
N ALA A 114 -7.76 -15.98 -5.18
CA ALA A 114 -9.02 -16.70 -5.22
C ALA A 114 -10.12 -15.97 -6.02
N GLY A 115 -9.93 -14.68 -6.28
CA GLY A 115 -10.80 -13.81 -7.05
C GLY A 115 -10.20 -12.41 -7.16
N ASP A 116 -10.77 -11.58 -8.03
CA ASP A 116 -10.34 -10.19 -8.25
C ASP A 116 -10.28 -9.38 -6.95
N ARG A 117 -11.26 -9.58 -6.05
CA ARG A 117 -11.27 -8.94 -4.72
C ARG A 117 -9.95 -9.17 -3.96
N GLN A 118 -9.49 -10.41 -3.89
CA GLN A 118 -8.25 -10.75 -3.18
C GLN A 118 -7.01 -10.22 -3.92
N ARG A 119 -6.99 -10.22 -5.26
CA ARG A 119 -5.93 -9.57 -6.06
C ARG A 119 -5.85 -8.09 -5.75
N ASP A 120 -6.99 -7.39 -5.71
CA ASP A 120 -7.04 -5.94 -5.57
C ASP A 120 -6.73 -5.51 -4.13
N ILE A 121 -7.14 -6.31 -3.13
CA ILE A 121 -6.72 -6.15 -1.73
C ILE A 121 -5.20 -6.30 -1.58
N PHE A 122 -4.59 -7.31 -2.20
CA PHE A 122 -3.13 -7.47 -2.21
C PHE A 122 -2.45 -6.30 -2.93
N SER A 123 -2.95 -5.93 -4.11
CA SER A 123 -2.44 -4.82 -4.93
C SER A 123 -2.41 -3.49 -4.15
N ALA A 124 -3.41 -3.24 -3.31
CA ALA A 124 -3.51 -2.01 -2.51
C ALA A 124 -2.39 -1.85 -1.46
N GLY A 125 -1.75 -2.94 -1.03
CA GLY A 125 -0.61 -2.90 -0.11
C GLY A 125 0.08 -4.25 0.04
N PRO A 126 0.88 -4.70 -0.96
CA PRO A 126 1.45 -6.05 -0.99
C PRO A 126 2.24 -6.40 0.25
N GLN A 127 2.98 -5.43 0.81
CA GLN A 127 3.82 -5.57 2.01
C GLN A 127 3.07 -6.06 3.25
N ASN A 128 1.73 -5.92 3.29
CA ASN A 128 0.89 -6.43 4.38
C ASN A 128 0.57 -7.93 4.26
N TYR A 129 0.68 -8.49 3.04
CA TYR A 129 0.31 -9.86 2.70
C TYR A 129 1.50 -10.74 2.29
N LEU A 130 2.65 -10.14 1.96
CA LEU A 130 3.88 -10.89 1.70
C LEU A 130 4.23 -11.78 2.91
N PRO A 131 4.62 -13.05 2.70
CA PRO A 131 5.14 -13.88 3.78
C PRO A 131 6.42 -13.29 4.33
N VAL A 132 6.64 -13.50 5.63
CA VAL A 132 7.90 -13.10 6.30
C VAL A 132 9.07 -13.82 5.62
N LEU A 133 10.16 -13.08 5.37
CA LEU A 133 11.32 -13.53 4.59
C LEU A 133 10.96 -14.15 3.23
N GLU A 134 9.89 -13.65 2.59
CA GLU A 134 9.34 -14.11 1.30
C GLU A 134 8.98 -15.62 1.23
N GLY A 135 8.90 -16.31 2.38
CA GLY A 135 8.61 -17.74 2.48
C GLY A 135 9.63 -18.54 3.30
N ASP A 136 10.75 -17.95 3.71
CA ASP A 136 11.78 -18.64 4.51
C ASP A 136 11.42 -18.71 6.01
N SER A 137 11.98 -19.70 6.71
CA SER A 137 11.76 -19.87 8.15
C SER A 137 12.42 -18.75 8.95
N ILE A 138 11.58 -17.93 9.61
CA ILE A 138 12.02 -16.88 10.53
C ILE A 138 12.80 -17.45 11.73
N VAL A 139 12.52 -18.70 12.12
CA VAL A 139 13.24 -19.41 13.20
C VAL A 139 14.65 -19.77 12.74
N ALA A 140 14.77 -20.44 11.58
CA ALA A 140 16.07 -20.78 11.00
C ALA A 140 16.92 -19.53 10.76
N PHE A 141 16.32 -18.45 10.25
CA PHE A 141 17.01 -17.17 10.03
C PHE A 141 17.46 -16.51 11.34
N ALA A 142 16.60 -16.44 12.36
CA ALA A 142 16.96 -15.85 13.65
C ALA A 142 18.08 -16.60 14.38
N GLU A 143 18.16 -17.93 14.22
CA GLU A 143 19.16 -18.76 14.91
C GLU A 143 20.48 -18.93 14.15
N THR A 144 20.47 -18.82 12.81
CA THR A 144 21.63 -19.16 11.98
C THR A 144 22.05 -18.07 10.99
N GLY A 145 21.24 -17.03 10.80
CA GLY A 145 21.37 -16.05 9.72
C GLY A 145 21.06 -16.60 8.32
N GLN A 146 20.73 -17.88 8.18
CA GLN A 146 20.52 -18.52 6.87
C GLN A 146 19.05 -18.43 6.43
N ARG A 147 18.85 -17.98 5.19
CA ARG A 147 17.57 -18.03 4.49
C ARG A 147 17.31 -19.47 4.05
N VAL A 148 16.32 -20.13 4.66
CA VAL A 148 15.95 -21.52 4.36
C VAL A 148 14.45 -21.63 4.22
N SER A 149 14.00 -22.06 3.04
CA SER A 149 12.59 -22.14 2.66
C SER A 149 11.75 -22.90 3.69
N GLY A 150 10.67 -22.27 4.15
CA GLY A 150 9.67 -22.90 5.01
C GLY A 150 8.74 -23.80 4.19
N ASN A 151 8.32 -24.93 4.77
CA ASN A 151 7.26 -25.75 4.21
C ASN A 151 5.90 -25.07 4.50
N LEU A 152 5.09 -24.96 3.45
CA LEU A 152 3.73 -24.46 3.45
C LEU A 152 2.84 -25.12 4.51
N GLU A 153 3.02 -26.44 4.70
CA GLU A 153 2.30 -27.28 5.68
C GLU A 153 2.39 -26.76 7.12
N PHE A 154 3.48 -26.08 7.46
CA PHE A 154 3.70 -25.49 8.79
C PHE A 154 3.41 -23.98 8.80
N GLY A 155 2.65 -23.46 7.84
CA GLY A 155 2.22 -22.06 7.80
C GLY A 155 1.30 -21.66 8.95
N LEU A 156 1.42 -20.43 9.45
CA LEU A 156 0.45 -19.79 10.35
C LEU A 156 0.41 -18.27 10.19
N THR A 157 -0.61 -17.65 10.80
CA THR A 157 -0.72 -16.20 10.93
C THR A 157 -0.52 -15.72 12.37
N TYR A 158 0.31 -14.69 12.57
CA TYR A 158 0.55 -14.06 13.87
C TYR A 158 0.78 -12.55 13.69
N ARG A 159 0.12 -11.70 14.49
CA ARG A 159 0.12 -10.22 14.33
C ARG A 159 -0.01 -9.80 12.86
N ASP A 160 -1.03 -10.35 12.19
CA ASP A 160 -1.42 -10.06 10.81
C ASP A 160 -0.29 -10.22 9.77
N ARG A 161 0.67 -11.11 10.04
CA ARG A 161 1.74 -11.54 9.16
C ARG A 161 1.70 -13.06 8.97
N ILE A 162 2.07 -13.52 7.77
CA ILE A 162 2.13 -14.94 7.41
C ILE A 162 3.56 -15.45 7.66
N TYR A 163 3.69 -16.52 8.43
CA TYR A 163 4.95 -17.20 8.73
C TYR A 163 4.91 -18.62 8.18
N PHE A 164 6.06 -19.11 7.71
CA PHE A 164 6.29 -20.52 7.36
C PHE A 164 7.52 -21.02 8.12
N PHE A 165 7.61 -22.34 8.32
CA PHE A 165 8.72 -22.97 9.06
C PHE A 165 9.15 -24.26 8.36
N ARG A 166 10.38 -24.73 8.61
CA ARG A 166 10.92 -25.95 7.97
C ARG A 166 10.19 -27.21 8.44
N ASN A 167 9.70 -27.21 9.68
CA ASN A 167 9.06 -28.35 10.34
C ASN A 167 8.15 -27.90 11.49
N ALA A 168 7.31 -28.81 11.99
CA ALA A 168 6.40 -28.56 13.12
C ALA A 168 7.12 -28.22 14.45
N GLY A 169 8.40 -28.57 14.61
CA GLY A 169 9.21 -28.20 15.78
C GLY A 169 9.45 -26.70 15.85
N GLU A 170 9.93 -26.11 14.75
CA GLU A 170 10.08 -24.63 14.62
C GLU A 170 8.73 -23.91 14.77
N GLN A 171 7.65 -24.48 14.22
CA GLN A 171 6.30 -23.91 14.36
C GLN A 171 5.87 -23.86 15.85
N SER A 172 6.11 -24.95 16.59
CA SER A 172 5.84 -25.03 18.03
C SER A 172 6.71 -24.08 18.84
N GLU A 173 8.00 -23.98 18.51
CA GLU A 173 8.92 -23.05 19.19
C GLU A 173 8.50 -21.59 18.97
N PHE A 174 8.19 -21.19 17.74
CA PHE A 174 7.64 -19.87 17.43
C PHE A 174 6.32 -19.61 18.16
N GLN A 175 5.40 -20.58 18.20
CA GLN A 175 4.14 -20.44 18.95
C GLN A 175 4.38 -20.27 20.47
N SER A 176 5.43 -20.89 21.01
CA SER A 176 5.77 -20.79 22.44
C SER A 176 6.44 -19.47 22.82
N GLN A 177 7.23 -18.87 21.92
CA GLN A 177 8.04 -17.67 22.19
C GLN A 177 8.10 -16.71 20.97
N PRO A 178 6.96 -16.22 20.45
CA PRO A 178 6.95 -15.47 19.19
C PRO A 178 7.81 -14.20 19.23
N GLU A 179 7.87 -13.52 20.37
CA GLU A 179 8.65 -12.29 20.55
C GLU A 179 10.17 -12.47 20.29
N ARG A 180 10.69 -13.70 20.40
CA ARG A 180 12.09 -14.05 20.05
C ARG A 180 12.38 -13.96 18.55
N TYR A 181 11.35 -14.05 17.71
CA TYR A 181 11.48 -14.23 16.25
C TYR A 181 10.81 -13.14 15.41
N VAL A 182 9.70 -12.56 15.88
CA VAL A 182 8.84 -11.65 15.09
C VAL A 182 9.55 -10.41 14.51
N ASN A 183 10.71 -10.03 15.04
CA ASN A 183 11.51 -8.91 14.54
C ASN A 183 12.92 -9.31 14.08
N ALA A 184 13.21 -10.61 13.88
CA ALA A 184 14.49 -11.02 13.30
C ALA A 184 14.65 -10.54 11.84
N ASP A 185 13.55 -10.32 11.12
CA ASP A 185 13.51 -9.71 9.79
C ASP A 185 13.56 -8.16 9.80
N LEU A 186 13.65 -7.52 10.97
CA LEU A 186 13.62 -6.05 11.10
C LEU A 186 15.03 -5.45 11.11
N VAL A 187 15.38 -4.74 10.02
CA VAL A 187 16.72 -4.15 9.85
C VAL A 187 17.00 -3.09 10.90
N ASP A 188 18.24 -3.08 11.40
CA ASP A 188 18.76 -2.16 12.41
C ASP A 188 17.87 -1.99 13.66
N GLN A 189 17.18 -3.06 14.05
CA GLN A 189 16.22 -3.09 15.17
C GLN A 189 15.04 -2.11 14.99
N GLY A 190 14.76 -1.68 13.76
CA GLY A 190 13.71 -0.72 13.42
C GLY A 190 14.16 0.74 13.39
N ASN A 191 15.45 1.03 13.52
CA ASN A 191 15.97 2.39 13.36
C ASN A 191 16.04 2.80 11.88
N CYS A 192 15.90 4.09 11.62
CA CYS A 192 15.96 4.64 10.28
C CYS A 192 17.40 4.62 9.73
N LEU A 193 17.64 3.66 8.84
CA LEU A 193 18.94 3.45 8.19
C LEU A 193 19.45 4.69 7.44
N VAL A 194 18.54 5.53 6.90
CA VAL A 194 18.89 6.79 6.22
C VAL A 194 19.35 7.84 7.23
N SER A 195 18.61 8.12 8.31
CA SER A 195 19.04 9.07 9.35
C SER A 195 20.38 8.66 9.98
N LYS A 196 20.62 7.34 10.09
CA LYS A 196 21.86 6.77 10.61
C LYS A 196 23.07 6.98 9.69
N ILE A 197 22.88 6.97 8.37
CA ILE A 197 23.96 7.08 7.38
C ILE A 197 24.16 8.52 6.91
N GLU A 198 23.08 9.25 6.62
CA GLU A 198 23.13 10.63 6.10
C GLU A 198 23.30 11.67 7.22
N GLU A 199 22.56 11.53 8.33
CA GLU A 199 22.57 12.50 9.43
C GLU A 199 23.45 12.08 10.62
N GLN A 200 23.96 10.84 10.62
CA GLN A 200 24.68 10.20 11.73
C GLN A 200 23.85 10.11 13.03
N LYS A 201 22.52 10.08 12.93
CA LYS A 201 21.57 10.01 14.05
C LYS A 201 20.89 8.66 14.14
N LEU A 202 20.86 8.06 15.33
CA LEU A 202 20.04 6.87 15.61
C LEU A 202 18.59 7.32 15.91
N VAL A 203 17.78 7.44 14.86
CA VAL A 203 16.36 7.82 14.96
C VAL A 203 15.50 6.55 14.77
N PRO A 204 14.56 6.23 15.68
CA PRO A 204 13.61 5.15 15.47
C PRO A 204 12.77 5.38 14.20
N GLY A 205 12.58 4.35 13.38
CA GLY A 205 11.67 4.39 12.25
C GLY A 205 10.23 4.03 12.66
N ILE A 206 9.24 4.61 11.99
CA ILE A 206 7.82 4.35 12.26
C ILE A 206 7.30 3.19 11.37
N PRO A 207 6.52 2.23 11.89
CA PRO A 207 6.07 1.06 11.14
C PRO A 207 5.29 1.38 9.85
N GLU A 208 4.60 2.51 9.81
CA GLU A 208 3.79 3.00 8.68
C GLU A 208 4.63 3.20 7.41
N THR A 209 5.91 3.56 7.57
CA THR A 209 6.84 3.78 6.45
C THR A 209 7.40 2.49 5.84
N VAL A 210 6.96 1.30 6.29
CA VAL A 210 7.61 0.03 5.97
C VAL A 210 7.88 -0.18 4.48
N LEU A 211 9.11 -0.59 4.20
CA LEU A 211 9.53 -1.17 2.92
C LEU A 211 10.05 -2.59 3.19
N THR A 212 9.59 -3.56 2.41
CA THR A 212 10.08 -4.94 2.47
C THR A 212 10.98 -5.17 1.27
N LEU A 213 12.21 -5.62 1.49
CA LEU A 213 13.24 -5.76 0.47
C LEU A 213 14.09 -7.02 0.73
N ASP A 214 14.11 -7.95 -0.23
CA ASP A 214 14.59 -9.33 -0.03
C ASP A 214 14.07 -9.92 1.30
N GLY A 215 12.75 -9.83 1.50
CA GLY A 215 12.08 -10.30 2.71
C GLY A 215 12.35 -9.55 4.02
N MET A 216 13.36 -8.67 4.06
CA MET A 216 13.73 -7.88 5.24
C MET A 216 12.88 -6.59 5.31
N ARG A 217 12.45 -6.20 6.52
CA ARG A 217 11.69 -4.96 6.78
C ARG A 217 12.60 -3.80 7.16
N TYR A 218 12.37 -2.66 6.52
CA TYR A 218 13.02 -1.39 6.79
C TYR A 218 11.96 -0.40 7.27
N PHE A 219 12.19 0.23 8.43
CA PHE A 219 11.40 1.36 8.90
C PHE A 219 12.20 2.66 8.74
N PHE A 220 11.51 3.77 8.54
CA PHE A 220 12.10 5.09 8.31
C PHE A 220 11.50 6.13 9.26
N ALA A 221 12.25 7.19 9.57
CA ALA A 221 11.79 8.25 10.48
C ALA A 221 10.69 9.11 9.84
N SER A 222 10.58 9.12 8.51
CA SER A 222 9.49 9.74 7.76
C SER A 222 9.37 9.17 6.34
N THR A 223 8.27 9.47 5.66
CA THR A 223 8.10 9.16 4.22
C THR A 223 9.19 9.82 3.36
N GLY A 224 9.69 11.01 3.73
CA GLY A 224 10.85 11.63 3.08
C GLY A 224 12.12 10.76 3.14
N HIS A 225 12.46 10.23 4.33
CA HIS A 225 13.57 9.28 4.47
C HIS A 225 13.38 8.01 3.62
N ARG A 226 12.14 7.50 3.53
CA ARG A 226 11.79 6.36 2.68
C ARG A 226 12.02 6.66 1.20
N ARG A 227 11.69 7.86 0.71
CA ARG A 227 12.00 8.31 -0.67
C ARG A 227 13.51 8.37 -0.91
N ILE A 228 14.27 8.95 0.02
CA ILE A 228 15.74 9.06 -0.07
C ILE A 228 16.39 7.66 -0.16
N PHE A 229 15.87 6.68 0.57
CA PHE A 229 16.27 5.28 0.42
C PHE A 229 15.91 4.72 -0.96
N MET A 230 14.65 4.87 -1.40
CA MET A 230 14.16 4.30 -2.66
C MET A 230 14.80 4.91 -3.91
N ALA A 231 15.26 6.16 -3.85
CA ALA A 231 16.02 6.79 -4.93
C ALA A 231 17.42 6.18 -5.10
N HIS A 232 18.08 5.82 -4.00
CA HIS A 232 19.49 5.40 -3.98
C HIS A 232 19.74 4.14 -3.12
N PRO A 233 18.99 3.03 -3.29
CA PRO A 233 19.01 1.91 -2.35
C PRO A 233 20.39 1.26 -2.20
N ARG A 234 21.18 1.17 -3.29
CA ARG A 234 22.56 0.64 -3.28
C ARG A 234 23.55 1.42 -2.38
N ARG A 235 23.15 2.59 -1.84
CA ARG A 235 23.92 3.37 -0.85
C ARG A 235 23.71 2.86 0.58
N TYR A 236 22.59 2.18 0.83
CA TYR A 236 22.15 1.73 2.16
C TYR A 236 22.14 0.20 2.29
N VAL A 237 21.96 -0.52 1.19
CA VAL A 237 21.78 -1.98 1.14
C VAL A 237 22.46 -2.60 -0.06
N ASP A 238 23.00 -3.80 0.10
CA ASP A 238 23.46 -4.65 -1.01
C ASP A 238 22.28 -5.54 -1.45
N THR A 239 21.90 -5.45 -2.73
CA THR A 239 20.61 -5.99 -3.24
C THR A 239 20.71 -6.46 -4.68
N THR A 240 19.94 -7.50 -5.04
CA THR A 240 19.91 -8.02 -6.41
C THR A 240 19.36 -7.03 -7.43
N GLU A 241 19.76 -7.18 -8.70
CA GLU A 241 19.34 -6.31 -9.80
C GLU A 241 17.81 -6.37 -10.04
N ALA A 242 17.17 -7.55 -9.90
CA ALA A 242 15.71 -7.67 -10.01
C ALA A 242 14.98 -6.89 -8.91
N THR A 243 15.46 -7.01 -7.66
CA THR A 243 14.97 -6.22 -6.52
C THR A 243 15.12 -4.71 -6.74
N PHE A 244 16.18 -4.29 -7.45
CA PHE A 244 16.43 -2.90 -7.80
C PHE A 244 15.48 -2.37 -8.89
N GLN A 245 15.20 -3.16 -9.94
CA GLN A 245 14.24 -2.80 -10.98
C GLN A 245 12.81 -2.64 -10.43
N ASP A 246 12.35 -3.57 -9.59
CA ASP A 246 11.04 -3.51 -8.94
C ASP A 246 10.89 -2.25 -8.05
N MET A 247 11.95 -1.88 -7.32
CA MET A 247 11.99 -0.61 -6.56
C MET A 247 11.85 0.62 -7.46
N GLN A 248 12.50 0.68 -8.62
CA GLN A 248 12.41 1.84 -9.52
C GLN A 248 10.99 2.03 -10.08
N ILE A 249 10.32 0.94 -10.46
CA ILE A 249 8.92 0.93 -10.90
C ILE A 249 8.00 1.45 -9.77
N ARG A 250 8.27 1.07 -8.52
CA ARG A 250 7.54 1.53 -7.33
C ARG A 250 7.89 2.94 -6.85
N ALA A 251 9.05 3.47 -7.23
CA ALA A 251 9.53 4.78 -6.82
C ALA A 251 9.01 5.92 -7.70
N GLY A 252 8.41 5.62 -8.86
CA GLY A 252 7.92 6.64 -9.79
C GLY A 252 9.04 7.47 -10.40
N VAL A 253 10.11 6.80 -10.86
CA VAL A 253 11.25 7.47 -11.50
C VAL A 253 10.86 7.96 -12.89
N ASP A 254 10.25 9.14 -12.93
CA ASP A 254 10.01 9.88 -14.17
C ASP A 254 11.34 10.47 -14.66
N GLN A 255 11.97 9.81 -15.64
CA GLN A 255 13.12 10.36 -16.37
C GLN A 255 12.68 10.73 -17.78
N ASP A 256 12.46 12.03 -17.97
CA ASP A 256 12.10 12.65 -19.25
C ASP A 256 13.15 12.36 -20.34
N LYS A 257 12.90 11.32 -21.15
CA LYS A 257 12.74 11.45 -22.61
C LYS A 257 12.36 10.15 -23.31
N GLY A 258 11.33 10.26 -24.17
CA GLY A 258 11.23 9.47 -25.39
C GLY A 258 10.28 8.28 -25.34
N PHE A 259 8.99 8.55 -25.56
CA PHE A 259 7.98 7.54 -25.84
C PHE A 259 8.25 6.85 -27.20
N ASN A 260 9.07 5.80 -27.24
CA ASN A 260 9.34 5.04 -28.47
C ASN A 260 9.38 3.52 -28.28
N ARG A 261 8.20 2.97 -28.01
CA ARG A 261 7.62 1.71 -28.51
C ARG A 261 8.58 0.69 -29.17
N TYR A 262 8.45 -0.56 -28.72
CA TYR A 262 8.93 -1.80 -29.35
C TYR A 262 9.13 -1.71 -30.87
N GLY A 263 10.32 -2.10 -31.33
CA GLY A 263 10.78 -1.87 -32.71
C GLY A 263 9.97 -2.59 -33.79
N ILE A 264 9.12 -1.84 -34.48
CA ILE A 264 8.60 -2.19 -35.80
C ILE A 264 9.57 -1.65 -36.85
N LYS A 265 9.96 -2.48 -37.82
CA LYS A 265 10.85 -2.06 -38.92
C LYS A 265 10.20 -0.97 -39.76
N ARG A 266 10.91 0.15 -39.97
CA ARG A 266 10.55 1.15 -40.97
C ARG A 266 10.92 0.66 -42.37
N GLU A 267 9.96 0.10 -43.09
CA GLU A 267 10.02 0.09 -44.56
C GLU A 267 9.41 1.39 -45.10
N LYS A 268 9.95 1.89 -46.22
CA LYS A 268 9.49 3.15 -46.82
C LYS A 268 8.27 2.93 -47.70
N ARG A 269 7.30 3.86 -47.67
CA ARG A 269 6.88 4.56 -48.90
C ARG A 269 6.02 5.81 -48.68
N GLU A 270 6.40 6.85 -49.45
CA GLU A 270 5.62 7.76 -50.32
C GLU A 270 4.13 8.08 -50.06
N GLU A 271 3.74 9.29 -50.46
CA GLU A 271 2.47 9.99 -50.14
C GLU A 271 1.29 9.59 -51.07
N GLY A 272 0.03 9.72 -50.62
CA GLY A 272 -1.14 9.46 -51.49
C GLY A 272 -2.55 9.64 -50.89
N SER A 273 -3.06 10.87 -50.92
CA SER A 273 -4.48 11.28 -51.12
C SER A 273 -5.69 10.55 -50.46
N LYS A 274 -6.47 11.36 -49.69
CA LYS A 274 -7.95 11.55 -49.71
C LYS A 274 -8.96 10.40 -49.43
N GLU A 275 -9.92 10.74 -48.55
CA GLU A 275 -11.31 10.22 -48.43
C GLU A 275 -11.47 8.70 -48.14
N THR A 276 -12.43 8.20 -47.34
CA THR A 276 -13.71 8.74 -46.81
C THR A 276 -14.02 8.10 -45.43
N ALA A 277 -14.96 8.63 -44.65
CA ALA A 277 -15.52 7.92 -43.47
C ALA A 277 -16.45 6.76 -43.91
N PRO A 278 -16.63 5.70 -43.10
CA PRO A 278 -17.65 5.77 -42.05
C PRO A 278 -17.29 5.11 -40.69
N GLU A 279 -18.18 5.37 -39.73
CA GLU A 279 -18.46 4.78 -38.40
C GLU A 279 -17.70 3.58 -37.79
N GLN A 280 -17.61 3.67 -36.45
CA GLN A 280 -17.57 2.61 -35.42
C GLN A 280 -16.33 1.69 -35.33
N ASP A 281 -15.49 1.98 -34.32
CA ASP A 281 -14.99 0.94 -33.38
C ASP A 281 -14.81 1.54 -31.97
N GLU A 282 -15.28 0.86 -30.93
CA GLU A 282 -15.09 1.24 -29.53
C GLU A 282 -13.83 0.57 -28.96
N THR A 283 -12.69 1.26 -28.96
CA THR A 283 -11.48 0.77 -28.29
C THR A 283 -11.25 1.49 -26.97
N SER A 284 -11.91 0.98 -25.93
CA SER A 284 -11.76 1.44 -24.54
C SER A 284 -10.30 1.35 -24.08
N SER A 285 -9.75 2.48 -23.63
CA SER A 285 -8.46 2.52 -22.93
C SER A 285 -8.65 2.05 -21.48
N ASP A 286 -8.93 0.76 -21.28
CA ASP A 286 -9.13 0.15 -19.96
C ASP A 286 -7.79 -0.08 -19.23
N VAL A 287 -7.11 1.04 -18.97
CA VAL A 287 -6.13 1.13 -17.88
C VAL A 287 -6.94 1.00 -16.59
N TYR A 288 -6.69 -0.05 -15.81
CA TYR A 288 -7.37 -0.38 -14.56
C TYR A 288 -7.32 0.79 -13.56
N SER A 289 -8.27 1.72 -13.68
CA SER A 289 -8.39 2.90 -12.85
C SER A 289 -8.83 2.49 -11.46
N ARG A 290 -7.89 2.56 -10.51
CA ARG A 290 -8.15 2.26 -9.10
C ARG A 290 -9.28 3.15 -8.58
N PRO A 291 -10.40 2.60 -8.08
CA PRO A 291 -11.49 3.41 -7.58
C PRO A 291 -11.04 4.32 -6.42
N ALA A 292 -11.45 5.59 -6.50
CA ALA A 292 -11.15 6.62 -5.51
C ALA A 292 -11.70 6.24 -4.12
N ILE A 293 -11.09 6.78 -3.06
CA ILE A 293 -11.37 6.38 -1.66
C ILE A 293 -11.21 4.86 -1.49
N SER A 294 -10.24 4.27 -2.19
CA SER A 294 -10.05 2.82 -2.33
C SER A 294 -11.31 2.04 -2.78
N GLY A 295 -12.33 2.68 -3.36
CA GLY A 295 -13.62 2.10 -3.74
C GLY A 295 -14.70 2.04 -2.64
N TYR A 296 -14.57 2.81 -1.56
CA TYR A 296 -15.68 3.04 -0.62
C TYR A 296 -16.64 4.10 -1.17
N CYS A 297 -17.92 4.04 -0.75
CA CYS A 297 -18.91 5.00 -1.21
C CYS A 297 -18.73 6.36 -0.51
N PRO A 298 -18.42 7.45 -1.25
CA PRO A 298 -18.29 8.79 -0.65
C PRO A 298 -19.56 9.22 0.08
N VAL A 299 -20.74 9.00 -0.51
CA VAL A 299 -22.03 9.41 0.05
C VAL A 299 -22.32 8.75 1.40
N SER A 300 -22.11 7.43 1.53
CA SER A 300 -22.34 6.72 2.80
C SER A 300 -21.36 7.13 3.91
N ILE A 301 -20.11 7.47 3.56
CA ILE A 301 -19.14 7.99 4.53
C ILE A 301 -19.57 9.38 5.01
N GLN A 302 -19.99 10.23 4.08
CA GLN A 302 -20.25 11.65 4.35
C GLN A 302 -21.61 11.89 5.03
N LYS A 303 -22.66 11.15 4.65
CA LYS A 303 -23.99 11.26 5.26
C LYS A 303 -24.12 10.50 6.58
N ASP A 304 -23.62 9.25 6.60
CA ASP A 304 -23.91 8.30 7.69
C ASP A 304 -22.67 7.94 8.53
N GLY A 305 -21.48 8.37 8.13
CA GLY A 305 -20.20 7.91 8.71
C GLY A 305 -19.81 6.48 8.33
N PHE A 306 -20.58 5.82 7.45
CA PHE A 306 -20.43 4.38 7.19
C PHE A 306 -19.55 4.09 5.96
N TRP A 307 -18.51 3.29 6.19
CA TRP A 307 -17.55 2.85 5.18
C TRP A 307 -18.11 1.69 4.34
N VAL A 308 -19.22 1.95 3.63
CA VAL A 308 -19.89 0.99 2.76
C VAL A 308 -19.09 0.82 1.47
N ARG A 309 -18.91 -0.43 1.01
CA ARG A 309 -18.17 -0.73 -0.21
C ARG A 309 -19.00 -0.39 -1.45
N GLY A 310 -18.43 0.45 -2.33
CA GLY A 310 -19.05 0.81 -3.58
C GLY A 310 -19.05 -0.35 -4.59
N LYS A 311 -20.04 -0.38 -5.48
CA LYS A 311 -20.21 -1.43 -6.51
C LYS A 311 -19.88 -0.84 -7.88
N SER A 312 -19.07 -1.53 -8.68
CA SER A 312 -18.58 -1.03 -9.98
C SER A 312 -19.67 -0.71 -11.01
N ARG A 313 -20.85 -1.32 -10.89
CA ARG A 313 -22.04 -0.97 -11.69
C ARG A 313 -22.67 0.38 -11.34
N PHE A 314 -22.47 0.85 -10.10
CA PHE A 314 -22.96 2.13 -9.60
C PHE A 314 -21.80 3.13 -9.55
N LYS A 315 -21.21 3.43 -10.72
CA LYS A 315 -20.03 4.30 -10.82
C LYS A 315 -20.35 5.68 -11.39
N ALA A 316 -19.58 6.66 -10.92
CA ALA A 316 -19.50 8.01 -11.48
C ALA A 316 -18.02 8.37 -11.70
N VAL A 317 -17.74 9.23 -12.67
CA VAL A 317 -16.43 9.83 -12.89
C VAL A 317 -16.54 11.30 -12.54
N HIS A 318 -15.61 11.80 -11.73
CA HIS A 318 -15.50 13.21 -11.38
C HIS A 318 -14.03 13.56 -11.24
N ASP A 319 -13.59 14.69 -11.81
CA ASP A 319 -12.19 15.14 -11.76
C ASP A 319 -11.16 14.05 -12.14
N GLY A 320 -11.45 13.31 -13.23
CA GLY A 320 -10.66 12.17 -13.70
C GLY A 320 -10.69 10.92 -12.79
N LYS A 321 -11.17 11.03 -11.56
CA LYS A 321 -11.23 9.96 -10.55
C LYS A 321 -12.55 9.17 -10.64
N VAL A 322 -12.48 7.84 -10.52
CA VAL A 322 -13.65 6.94 -10.59
C VAL A 322 -14.17 6.63 -9.19
N TYR A 323 -15.39 7.03 -8.88
CA TYR A 323 -16.05 6.79 -7.60
C TYR A 323 -17.09 5.67 -7.74
N HIS A 324 -17.15 4.76 -6.76
CA HIS A 324 -18.13 3.67 -6.70
C HIS A 324 -19.14 3.90 -5.58
N MET A 325 -20.42 3.70 -5.85
CA MET A 325 -21.52 3.96 -4.91
C MET A 325 -22.09 2.68 -4.31
N ALA A 326 -22.65 2.78 -3.10
CA ALA A 326 -23.22 1.65 -2.38
C ALA A 326 -24.49 1.11 -3.08
N GLY A 327 -25.37 1.98 -3.55
CA GLY A 327 -26.58 1.66 -4.30
C GLY A 327 -26.83 2.65 -5.44
N ASP A 328 -28.07 2.66 -5.92
CA ASP A 328 -28.55 3.55 -6.99
C ASP A 328 -28.97 4.93 -6.43
N GLU A 329 -29.46 4.96 -5.19
CA GLU A 329 -29.84 6.19 -4.48
C GLU A 329 -28.61 7.08 -4.21
N GLU A 330 -27.51 6.51 -3.72
CA GLU A 330 -26.25 7.23 -3.55
C GLU A 330 -25.66 7.69 -4.88
N LEU A 331 -25.89 6.93 -5.98
CA LEU A 331 -25.45 7.32 -7.31
C LEU A 331 -26.26 8.49 -7.89
N ALA A 332 -27.57 8.54 -7.61
CA ALA A 332 -28.40 9.68 -7.98
C ALA A 332 -27.93 10.96 -7.27
N VAL A 333 -27.80 10.92 -5.94
CA VAL A 333 -27.38 12.08 -5.14
C VAL A 333 -25.95 12.53 -5.49
N PHE A 334 -24.99 11.61 -5.68
CA PHE A 334 -23.63 11.98 -6.08
C PHE A 334 -23.57 12.63 -7.47
N ARG A 335 -24.48 12.29 -8.38
CA ARG A 335 -24.57 12.94 -9.71
C ARG A 335 -25.22 14.32 -9.65
N GLU A 336 -26.07 14.56 -8.66
CA GLU A 336 -26.72 15.86 -8.45
C GLU A 336 -25.76 16.89 -7.82
N ASN A 337 -25.00 16.49 -6.78
CA ASN A 337 -24.02 17.35 -6.12
C ASN A 337 -22.75 16.59 -5.71
N PRO A 338 -21.81 16.29 -6.62
CA PRO A 338 -20.64 15.47 -6.30
C PRO A 338 -19.75 16.08 -5.22
N ARG A 339 -19.52 17.41 -5.27
CA ARG A 339 -18.66 18.19 -4.35
C ARG A 339 -18.94 17.91 -2.88
N GLU A 340 -20.21 17.83 -2.49
CA GLU A 340 -20.65 17.58 -1.11
C GLU A 340 -20.07 16.29 -0.51
N PHE A 341 -19.74 15.31 -1.36
CA PHE A 341 -19.27 13.99 -0.97
C PHE A 341 -17.79 13.74 -1.34
N LEU A 342 -17.11 14.70 -1.97
CA LEU A 342 -15.69 14.55 -2.30
C LEU A 342 -14.83 14.69 -1.03
N PRO A 343 -13.80 13.85 -0.87
CA PRO A 343 -12.75 14.13 0.10
C PRO A 343 -11.94 15.36 -0.31
N ALA A 344 -11.44 16.10 0.68
CA ALA A 344 -10.55 17.24 0.50
C ALA A 344 -9.31 16.88 -0.34
N LEU A 345 -8.80 17.84 -1.10
CA LEU A 345 -7.77 17.66 -2.14
C LEU A 345 -8.07 16.52 -3.13
N GLY A 346 -9.37 16.21 -3.36
CA GLY A 346 -9.80 15.06 -4.15
C GLY A 346 -9.37 13.70 -3.57
N GLY A 347 -9.04 13.64 -2.28
CA GLY A 347 -8.61 12.42 -1.57
C GLY A 347 -7.10 12.21 -1.48
N ASP A 348 -6.31 13.23 -1.82
CA ASP A 348 -4.87 13.26 -1.56
C ASP A 348 -4.62 13.92 -0.18
N SER A 349 -3.44 13.71 0.43
CA SER A 349 -3.16 14.23 1.77
C SER A 349 -2.97 15.74 1.78
N ILE A 350 -3.92 16.42 2.42
CA ILE A 350 -3.91 17.87 2.65
C ILE A 350 -2.66 18.34 3.41
N VAL A 351 -2.08 17.49 4.27
CA VAL A 351 -0.88 17.81 5.06
C VAL A 351 0.38 17.71 4.21
N ALA A 352 0.49 16.67 3.37
CA ALA A 352 1.60 16.56 2.41
C ALA A 352 1.59 17.67 1.36
N PHE A 353 0.40 18.16 1.01
CA PHE A 353 0.24 19.30 0.11
C PHE A 353 0.62 20.63 0.78
N ALA A 354 0.17 20.88 2.00
CA ALA A 354 0.53 22.09 2.74
C ALA A 354 2.03 22.15 3.15
N ASP A 355 2.59 21.03 3.62
CA ASP A 355 3.97 20.98 4.12
C ASP A 355 5.02 20.85 2.98
N GLU A 356 4.71 20.10 1.91
CA GLU A 356 5.68 19.73 0.86
C GLU A 356 5.21 20.03 -0.59
N ALA A 357 4.07 20.69 -0.81
CA ALA A 357 3.43 20.91 -2.12
C ALA A 357 3.11 19.62 -2.92
N GLN A 358 3.00 18.47 -2.24
CA GLN A 358 2.93 17.15 -2.89
C GLN A 358 1.55 16.52 -2.90
N ARG A 359 1.22 15.90 -4.05
CA ARG A 359 0.01 15.10 -4.25
C ARG A 359 0.23 13.64 -3.85
N ILE A 360 0.30 13.37 -2.55
CA ILE A 360 0.36 12.00 -2.01
C ILE A 360 -1.08 11.46 -1.84
N PRO A 361 -1.47 10.32 -2.45
CA PRO A 361 -2.80 9.75 -2.24
C PRO A 361 -3.08 9.41 -0.76
N GLY A 362 -4.22 9.86 -0.25
CA GLY A 362 -4.64 9.65 1.14
C GLY A 362 -5.20 8.24 1.40
N SER A 363 -5.10 7.79 2.65
CA SER A 363 -5.49 6.45 3.09
C SER A 363 -6.90 6.41 3.66
N ALA A 364 -7.71 5.46 3.17
CA ALA A 364 -9.01 5.10 3.76
C ALA A 364 -8.90 4.57 5.21
N TYR A 365 -7.68 4.23 5.69
CA TYR A 365 -7.43 3.84 7.08
C TYR A 365 -6.97 5.01 7.96
N HIS A 366 -6.67 6.17 7.36
CA HIS A 366 -6.39 7.42 8.06
C HIS A 366 -7.38 8.54 7.64
N PRO A 367 -8.70 8.35 7.78
CA PRO A 367 -9.68 9.39 7.50
C PRO A 367 -9.92 10.31 8.71
N LEU A 368 -10.38 11.53 8.48
CA LEU A 368 -11.02 12.37 9.49
C LEU A 368 -12.18 13.15 8.86
N LEU A 369 -13.33 13.17 9.52
CA LEU A 369 -14.39 14.12 9.22
C LEU A 369 -14.18 15.35 10.12
N ALA A 370 -13.89 16.50 9.52
CA ALA A 370 -13.66 17.78 10.20
C ALA A 370 -14.21 18.93 9.33
N GLY A 371 -14.74 19.99 9.93
CA GLY A 371 -15.36 21.11 9.17
C GLY A 371 -16.51 20.72 8.22
N GLY A 372 -17.11 19.54 8.36
CA GLY A 372 -18.06 18.97 7.38
C GLY A 372 -17.42 18.37 6.12
N ARG A 373 -16.10 18.15 6.11
CA ARG A 373 -15.30 17.64 4.98
C ARG A 373 -14.60 16.32 5.37
N LEU A 374 -14.40 15.43 4.41
CA LEU A 374 -13.62 14.20 4.58
C LEU A 374 -12.16 14.41 4.19
N TYR A 375 -11.25 14.39 5.14
CA TYR A 375 -9.80 14.39 4.91
C TYR A 375 -9.26 12.97 4.92
N LEU A 376 -8.36 12.64 4.00
CA LEU A 376 -7.64 11.36 3.94
C LEU A 376 -6.14 11.65 4.02
N PHE A 377 -5.45 11.20 5.07
CA PHE A 377 -4.02 11.44 5.26
C PHE A 377 -3.20 10.26 4.73
N ALA A 378 -1.94 10.48 4.33
CA ALA A 378 -1.09 9.39 3.84
C ALA A 378 -0.76 8.40 4.98
N ASP A 379 -0.52 8.93 6.19
CA ASP A 379 -0.25 8.15 7.40
C ASP A 379 -0.95 8.72 8.66
N ALA A 380 -0.74 8.07 9.81
CA ALA A 380 -1.30 8.49 11.09
C ALA A 380 -0.61 9.72 11.72
N VAL A 381 0.62 10.06 11.30
CA VAL A 381 1.38 11.22 11.80
C VAL A 381 0.84 12.49 11.15
N GLU A 382 0.60 12.48 9.84
CA GLU A 382 -0.11 13.55 9.14
C GLU A 382 -1.51 13.80 9.73
N LYS A 383 -2.28 12.72 9.98
CA LYS A 383 -3.57 12.82 10.66
C LYS A 383 -3.46 13.45 12.06
N GLN A 384 -2.34 13.25 12.76
CA GLN A 384 -2.12 13.85 14.07
C GLN A 384 -1.68 15.31 13.97
N LYS A 385 -0.78 15.68 13.04
CA LYS A 385 -0.43 17.09 12.73
C LYS A 385 -1.68 17.93 12.47
N PHE A 386 -2.57 17.43 11.61
CA PHE A 386 -3.85 18.08 11.30
C PHE A 386 -4.71 18.29 12.54
N LYS A 387 -4.81 17.28 13.41
CA LYS A 387 -5.60 17.37 14.66
C LYS A 387 -4.98 18.30 15.71
N GLU A 388 -3.70 18.64 15.59
CA GLU A 388 -2.99 19.54 16.51
C GLU A 388 -3.04 21.01 16.06
N ASN A 389 -3.10 21.27 14.75
CA ASN A 389 -3.09 22.61 14.16
C ASN A 389 -4.04 22.69 12.94
N PRO A 390 -5.36 22.41 13.08
CA PRO A 390 -6.28 22.25 11.96
C PRO A 390 -6.36 23.50 11.06
N GLU A 391 -6.23 24.69 11.65
CA GLU A 391 -6.22 25.98 10.93
C GLU A 391 -5.06 26.16 9.94
N LEU A 392 -3.99 25.35 10.01
CA LEU A 392 -2.92 25.32 9.02
C LEU A 392 -3.27 24.48 7.77
N TYR A 393 -4.30 23.63 7.87
CA TYR A 393 -4.55 22.56 6.90
C TYR A 393 -5.97 22.53 6.34
N GLU A 394 -7.00 22.93 7.08
CA GLU A 394 -8.42 22.80 6.67
C GLU A 394 -8.77 23.50 5.35
N ASP A 395 -8.14 24.65 5.07
CA ASP A 395 -8.28 25.39 3.81
C ASP A 395 -7.02 25.36 2.92
N ALA A 396 -6.07 24.45 3.14
CA ALA A 396 -4.85 24.37 2.32
C ALA A 396 -5.09 23.93 0.85
N ASP A 397 -6.26 23.38 0.53
CA ASP A 397 -6.70 23.08 -0.84
C ASP A 397 -7.53 24.23 -1.47
N LEU A 398 -7.61 25.39 -0.82
CA LEU A 398 -8.29 26.58 -1.32
C LEU A 398 -7.34 27.45 -2.15
N ALA A 399 -7.49 27.42 -3.47
CA ALA A 399 -6.64 28.15 -4.41
C ALA A 399 -6.64 29.66 -4.14
N LEU A 400 -5.45 30.30 -4.28
CA LEU A 400 -5.22 31.73 -3.99
C LEU A 400 -5.75 32.20 -2.62
N GLY A 401 -5.80 31.31 -1.61
CA GLY A 401 -6.36 31.63 -0.30
C GLY A 401 -7.86 31.98 -0.32
N GLY A 402 -8.57 31.61 -1.39
CA GLY A 402 -9.98 31.94 -1.60
C GLY A 402 -10.22 33.19 -2.44
N ASN A 403 -9.19 33.86 -2.95
CA ASN A 403 -9.35 34.96 -3.91
C ASN A 403 -9.78 34.45 -5.30
N CYS A 404 -10.50 35.28 -6.03
CA CYS A 404 -11.02 34.96 -7.36
C CYS A 404 -9.89 34.90 -8.40
N ILE A 405 -9.50 33.69 -8.81
CA ILE A 405 -8.46 33.43 -9.82
C ILE A 405 -8.71 34.18 -11.14
N VAL A 406 -9.98 34.36 -11.52
CA VAL A 406 -10.39 35.06 -12.73
C VAL A 406 -10.14 36.56 -12.61
N SER A 407 -10.58 37.21 -11.52
CA SER A 407 -10.27 38.62 -11.24
C SER A 407 -8.77 38.87 -11.09
N TYR A 408 -8.03 37.91 -10.53
CA TYR A 408 -6.59 38.00 -10.39
C TYR A 408 -5.85 37.95 -11.74
N LEU A 409 -6.17 36.96 -12.60
CA LEU A 409 -5.46 36.78 -13.87
C LEU A 409 -5.95 37.71 -15.00
N ASP A 410 -7.26 37.95 -15.13
CA ASP A 410 -7.81 38.80 -16.19
C ASP A 410 -7.74 40.30 -15.87
N GLU A 411 -7.90 40.68 -14.59
CA GLU A 411 -8.07 42.09 -14.17
C GLU A 411 -6.97 42.60 -13.22
N GLN A 412 -6.04 41.74 -12.77
CA GLN A 412 -5.01 42.05 -11.78
C GLN A 412 -5.58 42.57 -10.44
N GLN A 413 -6.75 42.05 -10.04
CA GLN A 413 -7.44 42.44 -8.81
C GLN A 413 -7.55 41.27 -7.82
N GLU A 414 -7.03 41.47 -6.61
CA GLU A 414 -7.22 40.57 -5.46
C GLU A 414 -8.63 40.74 -4.87
N VAL A 415 -9.63 40.15 -5.53
CA VAL A 415 -11.02 40.15 -5.06
C VAL A 415 -11.33 38.83 -4.32
N PRO A 416 -11.75 38.85 -3.05
CA PRO A 416 -12.19 37.65 -2.34
C PRO A 416 -13.34 36.95 -3.07
N GLY A 417 -13.23 35.63 -3.22
CA GLY A 417 -14.29 34.79 -3.76
C GLY A 417 -15.32 34.39 -2.68
N LEU A 418 -16.55 34.14 -3.10
CA LEU A 418 -17.66 33.83 -2.21
C LEU A 418 -17.92 32.31 -2.16
N PRO A 419 -18.27 31.72 -0.99
CA PRO A 419 -18.57 30.28 -0.88
C PRO A 419 -19.75 29.81 -1.75
N ASP A 420 -20.68 30.70 -2.07
CA ASP A 420 -21.82 30.44 -2.96
C ASP A 420 -21.38 30.21 -4.42
N PHE A 421 -20.19 30.69 -4.78
CA PHE A 421 -19.57 30.55 -6.10
C PHE A 421 -18.23 29.81 -5.92
N GLU A 422 -18.30 28.52 -5.61
CA GLU A 422 -17.14 27.65 -5.38
C GLU A 422 -17.23 26.36 -6.23
N THR A 423 -16.11 25.94 -6.82
CA THR A 423 -16.01 24.71 -7.62
C THR A 423 -14.69 23.99 -7.38
N ASP A 424 -14.64 22.69 -7.65
CA ASP A 424 -13.42 21.87 -7.57
C ASP A 424 -12.79 21.68 -8.95
N HIS A 425 -11.46 21.72 -9.04
CA HIS A 425 -10.71 21.29 -10.23
C HIS A 425 -9.35 20.71 -9.82
N GLN A 426 -9.01 19.51 -10.29
CA GLN A 426 -7.83 18.74 -9.88
C GLN A 426 -7.72 18.59 -8.35
N GLY A 427 -8.87 18.47 -7.68
CA GLY A 427 -9.02 18.42 -6.22
C GLY A 427 -8.83 19.75 -5.47
N LEU A 428 -8.44 20.85 -6.14
CA LEU A 428 -8.35 22.18 -5.52
C LEU A 428 -9.71 22.89 -5.60
N ARG A 429 -10.06 23.61 -4.53
CA ARG A 429 -11.25 24.48 -4.48
C ARG A 429 -10.92 25.87 -5.00
N PHE A 430 -11.70 26.35 -5.95
CA PHE A 430 -11.63 27.71 -6.48
C PHE A 430 -12.91 28.46 -6.10
N ARG A 431 -12.78 29.67 -5.55
CA ARG A 431 -13.89 30.58 -5.27
C ARG A 431 -13.90 31.75 -6.26
N PHE A 432 -15.08 32.30 -6.50
CA PHE A 432 -15.28 33.40 -7.46
C PHE A 432 -16.09 34.53 -6.83
N SER A 433 -15.84 35.77 -7.24
CA SER A 433 -16.58 36.95 -6.73
C SER A 433 -17.99 37.06 -7.31
N SER A 434 -18.29 36.32 -8.39
CA SER A 434 -19.64 36.16 -8.95
C SER A 434 -19.80 34.86 -9.75
N GLN A 435 -21.04 34.40 -9.92
CA GLN A 435 -21.39 33.27 -10.79
C GLN A 435 -20.83 33.41 -12.21
N ALA A 436 -20.86 34.62 -12.80
CA ALA A 436 -20.37 34.84 -14.17
C ALA A 436 -18.86 34.56 -14.33
N LEU A 437 -18.06 34.78 -13.29
CA LEU A 437 -16.64 34.44 -13.30
C LEU A 437 -16.41 32.94 -13.04
N MET A 438 -17.25 32.29 -12.23
CA MET A 438 -17.25 30.83 -12.09
C MET A 438 -17.59 30.14 -13.41
N GLU A 439 -18.61 30.62 -14.13
CA GLU A 439 -18.98 30.13 -15.47
C GLU A 439 -17.86 30.36 -16.49
N LYS A 440 -17.16 31.51 -16.42
CA LYS A 440 -15.98 31.79 -17.27
C LYS A 440 -14.83 30.83 -16.99
N PHE A 441 -14.55 30.51 -15.73
CA PHE A 441 -13.56 29.49 -15.35
C PHE A 441 -13.97 28.08 -15.83
N LEU A 442 -15.23 27.70 -15.62
CA LEU A 442 -15.75 26.38 -16.00
C LEU A 442 -15.79 26.16 -17.53
N ALA A 443 -15.75 27.22 -18.34
CA ALA A 443 -15.67 27.13 -19.79
C ALA A 443 -14.28 26.65 -20.30
N ASP A 444 -13.20 27.07 -19.62
CA ASP A 444 -11.83 26.56 -19.84
C ASP A 444 -10.98 26.72 -18.57
N PRO A 445 -10.97 25.73 -17.65
CA PRO A 445 -10.18 25.80 -16.43
C PRO A 445 -8.67 25.81 -16.69
N GLY A 446 -8.22 25.22 -17.81
CA GLY A 446 -6.79 25.06 -18.13
C GLY A 446 -6.10 26.41 -18.29
N ILE A 447 -6.75 27.34 -19.00
CA ILE A 447 -6.25 28.73 -19.15
C ILE A 447 -5.90 29.37 -17.80
N TYR A 448 -6.71 29.15 -16.76
CA TYR A 448 -6.49 29.72 -15.44
C TYR A 448 -5.51 28.91 -14.58
N VAL A 449 -5.61 27.58 -14.58
CA VAL A 449 -4.81 26.70 -13.73
C VAL A 449 -3.37 26.56 -14.23
N ASP A 450 -3.14 26.51 -15.54
CA ASP A 450 -1.79 26.43 -16.11
C ASP A 450 -1.03 27.74 -15.89
N GLN A 451 -1.68 28.89 -16.05
CA GLN A 451 -1.09 30.20 -15.77
C GLN A 451 -0.76 30.38 -14.28
N PHE A 452 -1.66 29.95 -13.40
CA PHE A 452 -1.42 29.96 -11.95
C PHE A 452 -0.25 29.05 -11.55
N SER A 453 -0.10 27.89 -12.19
CA SER A 453 0.98 26.93 -11.94
C SER A 453 2.35 27.40 -12.45
N VAL A 454 2.40 28.45 -13.28
CA VAL A 454 3.62 29.12 -13.77
C VAL A 454 3.96 30.38 -12.95
N ALA A 455 3.07 30.80 -12.04
CA ALA A 455 3.20 32.01 -11.23
C ALA A 455 3.66 31.77 -9.78
N GLN A 456 4.00 30.52 -9.41
CA GLN A 456 4.59 30.12 -8.13
C GLN A 456 6.07 29.75 -8.29
#